data_AF-A0A2A9LYX1-F1
#
_entry.id   AF-A0A2A9LYX1-F1
#
_cell.length_a   1.000
_cell.length_b   1.000
_cell.length_c   1.000
_cell.angle_alpha   90.00
_cell.angle_beta   90.00
_cell.angle_gamma   90.00
#
_symmetry.space_group_name_H-M   'P 1'
#
loop_
_entity.id
_entity.type
_entity.pdbx_description
1 polymer ?
#
loop_
_entity_poly.entity_id
_entity_poly.type
_entity_poly.pdbx_seq_one_letter_code
_entity_poly.pdbx_strand_id
1 'polypeptide(L)'
;MKRWFNMLALDALMGGCFYLWRVTGLDGARNVLLLIGWPLAICFLLVGMLSDVKDTPRESALREVYGTLSNFVIVCAFAWFGDRWLAACWLIGFVLLRARLHAARMKEAA
;
A
#
# COMPACT_ATOMS: atom_id res chain seq x y z
N MET A 1 23.13 0.06 3.60
CA MET A 1 22.71 -1.19 4.27
C MET A 1 21.19 -1.32 4.48
N LYS A 2 20.49 -0.36 5.11
CA LYS A 2 19.03 -0.45 5.37
C LYS A 2 18.14 -0.77 4.14
N ARG A 3 18.46 -0.23 2.95
CA ARG A 3 17.70 -0.52 1.70
C ARG A 3 17.76 -1.99 1.25
N TRP A 4 18.91 -2.65 1.42
CA TRP A 4 19.09 -4.04 1.02
C TRP A 4 18.33 -5.00 1.94
N PHE A 5 18.30 -4.69 3.23
CA PHE A 5 17.53 -5.45 4.22
C PHE A 5 16.02 -5.40 3.93
N ASN A 6 15.50 -4.23 3.53
CA ASN A 6 14.10 -4.09 3.14
C ASN A 6 13.74 -4.89 1.88
N MET A 7 14.66 -4.99 0.91
CA MET A 7 14.46 -5.80 -0.30
C MET A 7 14.45 -7.29 0.03
N LEU A 8 15.41 -7.77 0.83
CA LEU A 8 15.45 -9.16 1.31
C LEU A 8 14.20 -9.55 2.10
N ALA A 9 13.69 -8.64 2.94
CA ALA A 9 12.47 -8.88 3.70
C ALA A 9 11.23 -9.01 2.78
N LEU A 10 11.14 -8.18 1.73
CA LEU A 10 10.08 -8.26 0.72
C LEU A 10 10.16 -9.56 -0.09
N ASP A 11 11.35 -9.97 -0.51
CA ASP A 11 11.55 -11.23 -1.25
C ASP A 11 11.21 -12.45 -0.39
N ALA A 12 11.62 -12.44 0.89
CA ALA A 12 11.26 -13.49 1.84
C ALA A 12 9.75 -13.54 2.09
N LEU A 13 9.08 -12.37 2.16
CA LEU A 13 7.62 -12.28 2.29
C LEU A 13 6.92 -12.87 1.05
N MET A 14 7.37 -12.50 -0.15
CA MET A 14 6.84 -13.03 -1.40
C MET A 14 7.05 -14.55 -1.50
N GLY A 15 8.25 -15.02 -1.16
CA GLY A 15 8.57 -16.46 -1.11
C GLY A 15 7.70 -17.22 -0.11
N GLY A 16 7.48 -16.64 1.08
CA GLY A 16 6.59 -17.18 2.11
C GLY A 16 5.13 -17.25 1.65
N CYS A 17 4.62 -16.19 1.00
CA CYS A 17 3.28 -16.17 0.43
C CYS A 17 3.12 -17.23 -0.67
N PHE A 18 4.13 -17.40 -1.53
CA PHE A 18 4.11 -18.41 -2.59
C PHE A 18 4.17 -19.84 -2.03
N TYR A 19 5.00 -20.07 -1.02
CA TYR A 19 5.06 -21.36 -0.33
C TYR A 19 3.74 -21.71 0.36
N LEU A 20 3.15 -20.76 1.09
CA LEU A 20 1.85 -20.95 1.74
C LEU A 20 0.74 -21.22 0.73
N TRP A 21 0.70 -20.49 -0.39
CA TRP A 21 -0.21 -20.79 -1.49
C TRP A 21 -0.05 -22.22 -2.01
N ARG A 22 1.20 -22.69 -2.17
CA ARG A 22 1.49 -24.05 -2.64
C ARG A 22 1.03 -25.14 -1.66
N VAL A 23 1.17 -24.91 -0.35
CA VAL A 23 0.88 -25.93 0.68
C VAL A 23 -0.59 -25.92 1.10
N THR A 24 -1.22 -24.76 1.20
CA THR A 24 -2.54 -24.57 1.81
C THR A 24 -3.60 -24.06 0.83
N GLY A 25 -3.23 -23.90 -0.45
CA GLY A 25 -4.11 -23.36 -1.48
C GLY A 25 -4.40 -21.86 -1.28
N LEU A 26 -5.52 -21.41 -1.84
CA LEU A 26 -5.95 -20.01 -1.79
C LEU A 26 -6.25 -19.53 -0.36
N ASP A 27 -6.66 -20.43 0.54
CA ASP A 27 -7.10 -20.07 1.88
C ASP A 27 -5.94 -19.64 2.80
N GLY A 28 -4.78 -20.30 2.75
CA GLY A 28 -3.64 -19.85 3.54
C GLY A 28 -2.94 -18.64 2.95
N ALA A 29 -2.92 -18.50 1.61
CA ALA A 29 -2.48 -17.25 0.97
C ALA A 29 -3.34 -16.06 1.41
N ARG A 30 -4.67 -16.26 1.52
CA ARG A 30 -5.60 -15.27 2.03
C ARG A 30 -5.32 -14.91 3.49
N ASN A 31 -5.11 -15.88 4.37
CA ASN A 31 -4.82 -15.59 5.79
C ASN A 31 -3.54 -14.76 5.98
N VAL A 32 -2.51 -15.01 5.19
CA VAL A 32 -1.27 -14.22 5.20
C VAL A 32 -1.52 -12.79 4.71
N LEU A 33 -2.26 -12.65 3.61
CA LEU A 33 -2.70 -11.36 3.08
C LEU A 33 -3.53 -10.56 4.09
N LEU A 34 -4.39 -11.21 4.86
CA LEU A 34 -5.18 -10.54 5.91
C LEU A 34 -4.32 -10.16 7.12
N LEU A 35 -3.44 -11.06 7.55
CA LEU A 35 -2.55 -10.83 8.70
C LEU A 35 -1.62 -9.64 8.47
N ILE A 36 -1.10 -9.48 7.25
CA ILE A 36 -0.17 -8.40 6.88
C ILE A 36 -0.90 -7.19 6.31
N GLY A 37 -1.99 -7.42 5.55
CA GLY A 37 -2.74 -6.38 4.86
C GLY A 37 -3.45 -5.42 5.80
N TRP A 38 -4.05 -5.90 6.90
CA TRP A 38 -4.72 -5.04 7.88
C TRP A 38 -3.74 -4.08 8.57
N PRO A 39 -2.62 -4.54 9.17
CA PRO A 39 -1.62 -3.63 9.72
C PRO A 39 -1.09 -2.62 8.69
N LEU A 40 -0.82 -3.06 7.45
CA LEU A 40 -0.35 -2.15 6.39
C LEU A 40 -1.41 -1.13 6.00
N ALA A 41 -2.68 -1.52 5.89
CA ALA A 41 -3.78 -0.62 5.58
C ALA A 41 -3.96 0.44 6.68
N ILE A 42 -3.86 0.03 7.95
CA ILE A 42 -3.92 0.94 9.11
C ILE A 42 -2.72 1.90 9.09
N CYS A 43 -1.51 1.39 8.90
CA CYS A 43 -0.32 2.24 8.76
C CYS A 43 -0.46 3.24 7.60
N PHE A 44 -1.01 2.80 6.47
CA PHE A 44 -1.21 3.65 5.29
C PHE A 44 -2.27 4.74 5.54
N LEU A 45 -3.37 4.40 6.20
CA LEU A 45 -4.38 5.35 6.69
C LEU A 45 -3.78 6.36 7.66
N LEU A 46 -3.01 5.89 8.65
CA LEU A 46 -2.35 6.74 9.63
C LEU A 46 -1.34 7.69 8.97
N VAL A 47 -0.58 7.23 7.98
CA VAL A 47 0.30 8.08 7.16
C VAL A 47 -0.52 9.13 6.41
N GLY A 48 -1.62 8.75 5.75
CA GLY A 48 -2.52 9.70 5.08
C GLY A 48 -3.12 10.76 6.02
N MET A 49 -3.41 10.37 7.27
CA MET A 49 -4.02 11.24 8.27
C MET A 49 -3.00 12.11 9.04
N LEU A 50 -1.84 11.56 9.37
CA LEU A 50 -0.90 12.17 10.33
C LEU A 50 0.36 12.72 9.67
N SER A 51 0.73 12.29 8.46
CA SER A 51 1.93 12.81 7.81
C SER A 51 1.75 14.27 7.42
N ASP A 52 2.73 15.09 7.80
CA ASP A 52 2.81 16.46 7.35
C ASP A 52 3.28 16.49 5.90
N VAL A 53 2.63 17.29 5.06
CA VAL A 53 2.86 17.24 3.61
C VAL A 53 4.28 17.69 3.26
N LYS A 54 4.89 18.51 4.13
CA LYS A 54 6.27 18.98 4.02
C LYS A 54 7.31 17.86 4.06
N ASP A 55 7.00 16.74 4.71
CA ASP A 55 7.91 15.60 4.83
C ASP A 55 7.81 14.64 3.63
N THR A 56 6.88 14.89 2.71
CA THR A 56 6.68 14.02 1.55
C THR A 56 7.58 14.48 0.41
N PRO A 57 8.62 13.70 0.03
CA PRO A 57 9.52 14.12 -1.04
C PRO A 57 8.75 14.25 -2.36
N ARG A 58 9.02 15.32 -3.13
CA ARG A 58 8.47 15.48 -4.48
C ARG A 58 8.90 14.28 -5.33
N GLU A 59 7.94 13.40 -5.65
CA GLU A 59 8.16 12.27 -6.53
C GLU A 59 8.20 12.71 -7.99
N SER A 60 9.00 12.04 -8.82
CA SER A 60 8.97 12.21 -10.27
C SER A 60 7.63 11.72 -10.83
N ALA A 61 7.18 12.29 -11.96
CA ALA A 61 5.91 11.91 -12.58
C ALA A 61 5.79 10.40 -12.85
N LEU A 62 6.89 9.76 -13.25
CA LEU A 62 6.97 8.30 -13.42
C LEU A 62 6.72 7.54 -12.11
N ARG A 63 7.35 7.95 -11.01
CA ARG A 63 7.17 7.30 -9.70
C ARG A 63 5.75 7.50 -9.18
N GLU A 64 5.17 8.66 -9.45
CA GLU A 64 3.80 8.98 -9.11
C GLU A 64 2.79 8.07 -9.83
N VAL A 65 3.01 7.79 -11.13
CA VAL A 65 2.20 6.85 -11.92
C VAL A 65 2.37 5.42 -11.41
N TYR A 66 3.60 4.97 -11.16
CA TYR A 66 3.87 3.64 -10.59
C TYR A 66 3.23 3.46 -9.20
N GLY A 67 3.23 4.51 -8.38
CA GLY A 67 2.56 4.53 -7.09
C GLY A 67 1.05 4.35 -7.23
N THR A 68 0.41 5.08 -8.15
CA THR A 68 -1.03 4.93 -8.43
C THR A 68 -1.37 3.54 -8.96
N LEU A 69 -0.60 3.04 -9.93
CA LEU A 69 -0.83 1.72 -10.52
C LEU A 69 -0.69 0.62 -9.47
N SER A 70 0.35 0.69 -8.64
CA SER A 70 0.57 -0.27 -7.54
C SER A 70 -0.59 -0.26 -6.54
N ASN A 71 -1.07 0.93 -6.14
CA ASN A 71 -2.21 1.05 -5.23
C ASN A 71 -3.50 0.48 -5.85
N PHE A 72 -3.72 0.72 -7.15
CA PHE A 72 -4.88 0.17 -7.86
C PHE A 72 -4.85 -1.36 -7.87
N VAL A 73 -3.70 -1.96 -8.19
CA VAL A 73 -3.51 -3.43 -8.17
C VAL A 73 -3.77 -4.00 -6.78
N ILE A 74 -3.32 -3.33 -5.71
CA ILE A 74 -3.57 -3.75 -4.33
C ILE A 74 -5.07 -3.74 -3.98
N VAL A 75 -5.78 -2.67 -4.35
CA VAL A 75 -7.24 -2.57 -4.14
C VAL A 75 -7.98 -3.66 -4.91
N CYS A 76 -7.62 -3.90 -6.17
CA CYS A 76 -8.19 -4.98 -6.98
C CYS A 76 -7.90 -6.35 -6.38
N ALA A 77 -6.68 -6.57 -5.85
CA ALA A 77 -6.33 -7.82 -5.19
C ALA A 77 -7.22 -8.06 -3.95
N PHE A 78 -7.38 -7.07 -3.08
CA PHE A 78 -8.26 -7.21 -1.91
C PHE A 78 -9.73 -7.43 -2.28
N ALA A 79 -10.23 -6.72 -3.29
CA ALA A 79 -11.58 -6.92 -3.80
C ALA A 79 -11.77 -8.34 -4.39
N TRP A 80 -10.78 -8.85 -5.12
CA TRP A 80 -10.78 -10.20 -5.69
C TRP A 80 -10.77 -11.29 -4.61
N PHE A 81 -10.02 -11.10 -3.52
CA PHE A 81 -10.01 -12.00 -2.36
C PHE A 81 -11.27 -11.90 -1.48
N GLY A 82 -12.24 -11.05 -1.86
CA GLY A 82 -13.53 -10.91 -1.18
C GLY A 82 -13.51 -9.99 0.04
N ASP A 83 -12.37 -9.36 0.35
CA ASP A 83 -12.24 -8.50 1.53
C ASP A 83 -12.47 -7.02 1.18
N ARG A 84 -13.76 -6.70 0.99
CA ARG A 84 -14.22 -5.38 0.53
C ARG A 84 -13.91 -4.26 1.53
N TRP A 85 -13.86 -4.59 2.83
CA TRP A 85 -13.55 -3.62 3.88
C TRP A 85 -12.10 -3.18 3.83
N LEU A 86 -11.18 -4.12 3.66
CA LEU A 86 -9.76 -3.83 3.53
C LEU A 86 -9.47 -3.01 2.26
N ALA A 87 -10.13 -3.37 1.14
CA ALA A 87 -10.06 -2.61 -0.10
C ALA A 87 -10.56 -1.16 0.08
N ALA A 88 -11.69 -0.97 0.78
CA ALA A 88 -12.24 0.36 1.06
C ALA A 88 -11.32 1.19 1.96
N CYS A 89 -10.81 0.62 3.05
CA CYS A 89 -9.86 1.28 3.95
C CYS A 89 -8.59 1.75 3.20
N TRP A 90 -8.04 0.88 2.34
CA TRP A 90 -6.87 1.22 1.53
C TRP A 90 -7.16 2.34 0.53
N LEU A 91 -8.30 2.27 -0.16
CA LEU A 91 -8.73 3.28 -1.12
C LEU A 91 -8.94 4.65 -0.44
N ILE A 92 -9.57 4.67 0.73
CA ILE A 92 -9.77 5.89 1.52
C ILE A 92 -8.43 6.50 1.91
N GLY A 93 -7.50 5.70 2.43
CA GLY A 93 -6.14 6.15 2.77
C GLY A 93 -5.42 6.75 1.55
N PHE A 94 -5.53 6.10 0.39
CA PHE A 94 -4.92 6.56 -0.85
C PHE A 94 -5.51 7.91 -1.31
N VAL A 95 -6.84 8.03 -1.33
CA VAL A 95 -7.52 9.26 -1.73
C VAL A 95 -7.21 10.40 -0.77
N LEU A 96 -7.21 10.16 0.54
CA LEU A 96 -6.87 11.17 1.56
C LEU A 96 -5.45 11.69 1.36
N LEU A 97 -4.47 10.80 1.20
CA LEU A 97 -3.08 11.18 0.99
C LEU A 97 -2.92 11.99 -0.31
N ARG A 98 -3.56 11.55 -1.39
CA ARG A 98 -3.54 12.25 -2.69
C ARG A 98 -4.20 13.62 -2.63
N ALA A 99 -5.36 13.73 -1.98
CA ALA A 99 -6.08 14.98 -1.83
C ALA A 99 -5.26 16.01 -1.04
N ARG A 100 -4.59 15.58 0.04
CA ARG A 100 -3.71 16.44 0.84
C ARG A 100 -2.47 16.89 0.07
N LEU A 101 -1.83 15.98 -0.67
CA LEU A 101 -0.69 16.31 -1.52
C LEU A 101 -1.08 17.31 -2.61
N HIS A 102 -2.24 17.13 -3.24
CA HIS A 102 -2.74 18.05 -4.26
C HIS A 102 -3.06 19.43 -3.67
N ALA A 103 -3.74 19.47 -2.51
CA ALA A 103 -4.05 20.73 -1.81
C ALA A 103 -2.79 21.50 -1.39
N ALA A 104 -1.72 20.81 -0.97
CA ALA A 104 -0.45 21.44 -0.66
C ALA A 104 0.24 22.01 -1.92
N ARG A 105 0.25 21.25 -3.02
CA ARG A 105 0.81 21.71 -4.31
C ARG A 105 0.07 22.95 -4.83
N MET A 106 -1.25 23.03 -4.67
CA MET A 106 -2.04 24.21 -5.05
C MET A 106 -1.72 25.44 -4.21
N LYS A 107 -1.37 25.26 -2.92
CA LYS A 107 -0.94 26.37 -2.04
C LYS A 107 0.48 26.88 -2.34
N GLU A 108 1.36 26.04 -2.87
CA GLU A 108 2.72 26.46 -3.28
C GLU A 108 2.74 27.23 -4.61
N ALA A 109 1.69 27.07 -5.44
CA ALA A 109 1.59 27.68 -6.76
C ALA A 109 0.81 29.01 -6.78
N ALA A 110 0.17 29.38 -5.66
CA ALA A 110 -0.59 30.62 -5.47
C ALA A 110 0.20 31.64 -4.64
#